data_AF-A0AA41VDU5-F1
#
_entry.id   AF-A0AA41VDU5-F1
#
_cell.length_a   1.000
_cell.length_b   1.000
_cell.length_c   1.000
_cell.angle_alpha   90.00
_cell.angle_beta   90.00
_cell.angle_gamma   90.00
#
_symmetry.space_group_name_H-M   'P 1'
#
loop_
_entity.id
_entity.type
_entity.pdbx_description
1 polymer ?
#
loop_
_entity_poly.entity_id
_entity_poly.type
_entity_poly.pdbx_seq_one_letter_code
_entity_poly.pdbx_strand_id
1 'polypeptide(L)' 'AVQIDPQDVSIHSNRSMCWARMKEGNDALRDARSCILLRPDWPKAYYRAGVAYNVLK' A
#
# COMPACT_ATOMS: atom_id res chain seq x y z
N ALA A 1 23.00 2.21 -5.73
CA ALA A 1 21.66 1.60 -5.76
C ALA A 1 21.14 1.60 -4.33
N VAL A 2 19.98 2.21 -4.05
CA VAL A 2 19.35 2.09 -2.73
C VAL A 2 18.92 0.64 -2.57
N GLN A 3 19.48 -0.06 -1.58
CA GLN A 3 18.96 -1.38 -1.20
C GLN A 3 17.55 -1.18 -0.66
N ILE A 4 16.57 -1.46 -1.51
CA ILE A 4 15.16 -1.51 -1.12
C ILE A 4 15.00 -2.87 -0.46
N ASP A 5 14.86 -2.87 0.87
CA ASP A 5 14.42 -4.07 1.57
C ASP A 5 12.99 -4.39 1.11
N PRO A 6 12.75 -5.53 0.43
CA PRO A 6 11.43 -5.93 -0.01
C PRO A 6 10.44 -6.14 1.15
N GLN A 7 10.94 -6.21 2.39
CA GLN A 7 10.14 -6.39 3.59
C GLN A 7 9.85 -5.06 4.32
N ASP A 8 10.39 -3.93 3.85
CA ASP A 8 10.05 -2.64 4.44
C ASP A 8 8.61 -2.24 4.04
N VAL A 9 7.71 -2.51 4.97
CA VAL A 9 6.30 -2.13 4.96
C VAL A 9 6.09 -0.64 4.64
N SER A 10 7.03 0.23 5.03
CA SER A 10 6.96 1.66 4.79
C SER A 10 6.99 1.98 3.29
N ILE A 11 7.77 1.22 2.52
CA ILE A 11 7.91 1.38 1.07
C ILE A 11 6.62 1.00 0.38
N HIS A 12 6.04 -0.15 0.73
CA HIS A 12 4.74 -0.58 0.20
C HIS A 12 3.62 0.40 0.57
N SER A 13 3.59 0.92 1.80
CA SER A 13 2.57 1.90 2.21
C SER A 13 2.70 3.21 1.45
N ASN A 14 3.93 3.68 1.22
CA ASN A 14 4.17 4.92 0.49
C ASN A 14 3.84 4.75 -1.00
N ARG A 15 4.23 3.62 -1.60
CA ARG A 15 3.92 3.30 -3.00
C ARG A 15 2.41 3.14 -3.22
N SER A 16 1.71 2.48 -2.31
CA SER A 16 0.23 2.40 -2.29
C SER A 16 -0.41 3.79 -2.34
N MET A 17 0.09 4.74 -1.53
CA MET A 17 -0.42 6.11 -1.53
C MET A 17 -0.10 6.86 -2.82
N CYS A 18 1.07 6.64 -3.42
CA CYS A 18 1.41 7.22 -4.71
C CYS A 18 0.45 6.73 -5.80
N TRP A 19 0.18 5.42 -5.87
CA TRP A 19 -0.78 4.85 -6.80
C TRP A 19 -2.19 5.42 -6.60
N ALA A 20 -2.63 5.53 -5.34
CA ALA A 20 -3.92 6.14 -5.03
C ALA A 20 -4.01 7.60 -5.55
N ARG A 21 -2.93 8.37 -5.43
CA ARG A 21 -2.86 9.74 -5.98
C ARG A 21 -2.84 9.77 -7.51
N MET A 22 -2.29 8.75 -8.14
CA MET A 22 -2.33 8.55 -9.60
C MET A 22 -3.67 8.00 -10.10
N LYS A 23 -4.64 7.77 -9.19
CA LYS A 23 -5.94 7.12 -9.47
C LYS A 23 -5.82 5.66 -9.95
N GLU A 24 -4.68 5.03 -9.68
CA GLU A 24 -4.43 3.62 -9.98
C GLU A 24 -4.83 2.75 -8.78
N GLY A 25 -6.14 2.53 -8.62
CA GLY A 25 -6.68 1.84 -7.44
C GLY A 25 -6.23 0.38 -7.29
N ASN A 26 -6.00 -0.33 -8.41
CA ASN A 26 -5.57 -1.74 -8.40
C ASN A 26 -4.16 -1.91 -7.84
N ASP A 27 -3.20 -1.09 -8.32
CA ASP A 27 -1.83 -1.10 -7.82
C ASP A 27 -1.77 -0.60 -6.37
N ALA A 28 -2.58 0.40 -6.02
CA ALA A 28 -2.71 0.87 -4.64
C ALA A 28 -3.17 -0.25 -3.70
N LEU A 29 -4.14 -1.07 -4.13
CA LEU A 29 -4.67 -2.19 -3.36
C LEU A 29 -3.66 -3.33 -3.25
N ARG A 30 -2.91 -3.63 -4.32
CA ARG A 30 -1.84 -4.64 -4.28
C ARG A 30 -0.81 -4.31 -3.20
N ASP A 31 -0.33 -3.07 -3.17
CA ASP A 31 0.66 -2.64 -2.18
C ASP A 31 0.08 -2.55 -0.76
N ALA A 32 -1.18 -2.15 -0.61
CA ALA A 32 -1.86 -2.18 0.68
C ALA A 32 -1.99 -3.62 1.22
N ARG A 33 -2.30 -4.60 0.36
CA ARG A 33 -2.33 -6.03 0.73
C ARG A 33 -0.95 -6.54 1.16
N SER A 34 0.12 -6.15 0.47
CA SER A 34 1.49 -6.47 0.91
C SER A 34 1.76 -5.91 2.31
N CYS A 35 1.30 -4.70 2.62
CA CYS A 35 1.44 -4.14 3.97
C CYS A 35 0.71 -4.97 5.03
N ILE A 36 -0.50 -5.46 4.72
CA ILE A 36 -1.30 -6.31 5.62
C ILE A 36 -0.62 -7.67 5.83
N LEU A 37 -0.06 -8.26 4.76
CA LEU A 37 0.63 -9.55 4.84
C LEU A 37 1.92 -9.46 5.68
N LEU A 38 2.67 -8.37 5.53
CA LEU A 38 3.92 -8.16 6.26
C LEU A 38 3.69 -7.72 7.72
N ARG A 39 2.67 -6.89 7.97
CA ARG A 39 2.27 -6.45 9.31
C ARG A 39 0.75 -6.42 9.47
N PRO A 40 0.13 -7.57 9.81
CA PRO A 40 -1.33 -7.67 9.96
C PRO A 40 -1.84 -6.91 11.18
N ASP A 41 -0.98 -6.59 12.14
CA ASP A 41 -1.27 -5.79 13.32
C ASP A 41 -1.22 -4.28 13.06
N TRP A 42 -0.85 -3.84 11.84
CA TRP A 42 -0.64 -2.44 11.52
C TRP A 42 -1.91 -1.77 10.95
N PRO A 43 -2.61 -0.90 11.71
CA PRO A 43 -3.89 -0.34 11.28
C PRO A 43 -3.79 0.51 10.01
N LYS A 44 -2.62 1.12 9.78
CA LYS A 44 -2.36 1.95 8.61
C LYS A 44 -2.42 1.13 7.31
N ALA A 45 -2.11 -0.17 7.33
CA ALA A 45 -2.21 -1.04 6.16
C ALA A 45 -3.67 -1.16 5.68
N TYR A 46 -4.61 -1.36 6.59
CA TYR A 46 -6.04 -1.40 6.29
C TYR A 46 -6.57 -0.03 5.84
N TYR A 47 -6.08 1.06 6.43
CA TYR A 47 -6.39 2.40 5.95
C TYR A 47 -5.94 2.58 4.48
N ARG A 48 -4.74 2.11 4.10
CA ARG A 48 -4.29 2.14 2.69
C ARG A 48 -5.22 1.34 1.78
N ALA A 49 -5.67 0.17 2.22
CA ALA A 49 -6.63 -0.63 1.45
C ALA A 49 -7.98 0.11 1.28
N GLY A 50 -8.47 0.76 2.32
CA GLY A 50 -9.69 1.60 2.24
C GLY A 50 -9.55 2.76 1.25
N VAL A 51 -8.40 3.44 1.25
CA VAL A 51 -8.09 4.48 0.25
C VAL A 51 -8.07 3.88 -1.16
N ALA A 52 -7.44 2.72 -1.35
CA ALA A 52 -7.41 2.05 -2.64
C ALA A 52 -8.82 1.66 -3.13
N TYR A 53 -9.68 1.15 -2.25
CA TYR A 53 -11.08 0.87 -2.59
C TYR A 53 -11.88 2.12 -2.95
N ASN A 54 -11.60 3.25 -2.31
CA ASN A 54 -12.24 4.53 -2.67
C ASN A 54 -11.81 5.02 -4.06
N VAL A 55 -10.56 4.75 -4.47
CA VAL A 55 -10.08 5.06 -5.82
C VAL A 55 -10.65 4.12 -6.88
N LEU A 56 -10.94 2.86 -6.52
CA LEU A 56 -11.56 1.87 -7.41
C LEU A 56 -13.06 2.09 -7.64
N LYS A 57 -13.71 2.93 -6.83
CA LYS A 57 -15.13 3.26 -6.92
C LYS A 57 -15.38 4.37 -7.94
#